data_AF-A0A1L9GYS6-F1
#
_entry.id   AF-A0A1L9GYS6-F1
#
_cell.length_a   1.000
_cell.length_b   1.000
_cell.length_c   1.000
_cell.angle_alpha   90.00
_cell.angle_beta   90.00
_cell.angle_gamma   90.00
#
_symmetry.space_group_name_H-M   'P 1'
#
loop_
_entity.id
_entity.type
_entity.pdbx_description
1 polymer ?
#
loop_
_entity_poly.entity_id
_entity_poly.type
_entity_poly.pdbx_seq_one_letter_code
_entity_poly.pdbx_strand_id
1 'polypeptide(L)'
;MAEEKVKRKNLLNSLGNIKFSDWCKMTTKLGLLLTKPDSGTSHSCIRKPSQPIDYGIGGLILTINPGMGKQTNIKVFKQVLRYGLNNGISEDAIWKALDLL
;
A
#
# COMPACT_ATOMS: atom_id res chain seq x y z
N MET A 1 0.80 19.31 8.23
CA MET A 1 0.45 18.06 7.51
C MET A 1 -0.68 17.40 8.28
N ALA A 2 -1.89 17.30 7.73
CA ALA A 2 -3.01 16.72 8.44
C ALA A 2 -2.71 15.23 8.71
N GLU A 3 -2.63 14.83 9.98
CA GLU A 3 -2.58 13.42 10.34
C GLU A 3 -3.89 12.76 9.89
N GLU A 4 -3.82 11.96 8.84
CA GLU A 4 -4.96 11.18 8.37
C GLU A 4 -5.36 10.17 9.45
N LYS A 5 -6.45 10.48 10.13
CA LYS A 5 -7.00 9.66 11.22
C LYS A 5 -7.58 8.38 10.62
N VAL A 6 -6.82 7.29 10.73
CA VAL A 6 -7.32 5.93 10.54
C VAL A 6 -8.53 5.72 11.46
N LYS A 7 -9.71 5.45 10.89
CA LYS A 7 -10.96 5.25 11.65
C LYS A 7 -10.94 3.93 12.40
N ARG A 8 -10.51 2.84 11.76
CA ARG A 8 -10.46 1.49 12.35
C ARG A 8 -9.14 1.22 13.06
N LYS A 9 -8.91 1.90 14.18
CA LYS A 9 -7.67 1.77 14.96
C LYS A 9 -7.40 0.35 15.48
N ASN A 10 -8.44 -0.45 15.69
CA ASN A 10 -8.33 -1.85 16.10
C ASN A 10 -7.61 -2.71 15.04
N LEU A 11 -7.86 -2.47 13.76
CA LEU A 11 -7.25 -3.22 12.65
C LEU A 11 -5.76 -2.88 12.44
N LEU A 12 -5.30 -1.72 12.91
CA LEU A 12 -3.88 -1.36 12.89
C LEU A 12 -3.01 -2.36 13.65
N ASN A 13 -3.57 -3.02 14.68
CA ASN A 13 -2.84 -4.04 15.40
C ASN A 13 -2.60 -5.29 14.56
N SER A 14 -3.54 -5.63 13.67
CA SER A 14 -3.47 -6.77 12.75
C SER A 14 -2.43 -6.60 11.65
N LEU A 15 -2.01 -5.36 11.36
CA LEU A 15 -0.97 -5.07 10.37
C LEU A 15 0.41 -5.69 10.70
N GLY A 16 0.64 -6.11 11.95
CA GLY A 16 1.85 -6.86 12.31
C GLY A 16 1.96 -8.23 11.63
N ASN A 17 0.84 -8.82 11.23
CA ASN A 17 0.77 -10.16 10.63
C ASN A 17 0.71 -10.11 9.09
N ILE A 18 0.59 -8.92 8.50
CA ILE A 18 0.50 -8.73 7.05
C ILE A 18 1.85 -9.03 6.41
N LYS A 19 1.82 -9.95 5.45
CA LYS A 19 3.00 -10.34 4.67
C LYS A 19 3.12 -9.47 3.42
N PHE A 20 4.31 -9.50 2.83
CA PHE A 20 4.58 -8.87 1.54
C PHE A 20 3.60 -9.31 0.44
N SER A 21 3.24 -10.59 0.39
CA SER A 21 2.26 -11.13 -0.55
C SER A 21 0.88 -10.49 -0.41
N ASP A 22 0.48 -10.13 0.81
CA ASP A 22 -0.83 -9.54 1.08
C ASP A 22 -0.88 -8.10 0.58
N TRP A 23 0.22 -7.36 0.71
CA TRP A 23 0.37 -6.06 0.06
C TRP A 23 0.30 -6.16 -1.46
N CYS A 24 0.93 -7.15 -2.08
CA CYS A 24 0.84 -7.38 -3.53
C CYS A 24 -0.60 -7.68 -3.97
N LYS A 25 -1.32 -8.53 -3.22
CA LYS A 25 -2.74 -8.84 -3.48
C LYS A 25 -3.62 -7.61 -3.33
N MET A 26 -3.46 -6.86 -2.24
CA MET A 26 -4.20 -5.61 -2.01
C MET A 26 -3.97 -4.62 -3.15
N THR A 27 -2.73 -4.45 -3.59
CA THR A 27 -2.37 -3.57 -4.72
C THR A 27 -3.19 -3.92 -5.96
N THR A 28 -3.25 -5.22 -6.28
CA THR A 28 -4.01 -5.73 -7.42
C THR A 28 -5.52 -5.53 -7.25
N LYS A 29 -6.07 -5.83 -6.06
CA LYS A 29 -7.50 -5.65 -5.75
C LYS A 29 -7.95 -4.18 -5.82
N LEU A 30 -7.05 -3.24 -5.49
CA LEU A 30 -7.32 -1.80 -5.56
C LEU A 30 -7.10 -1.22 -6.97
N GLY A 31 -6.76 -2.05 -7.97
CA GLY A 31 -6.47 -1.59 -9.33
C GLY A 31 -5.21 -0.73 -9.44
N LEU A 32 -4.29 -0.85 -8.48
CA LEU A 32 -3.01 -0.17 -8.49
C LEU A 32 -1.98 -0.98 -9.26
N LEU A 33 -0.93 -0.31 -9.74
CA LEU A 33 0.14 -0.95 -10.49
C LEU A 33 1.20 -1.46 -9.51
N LEU A 34 1.58 -2.74 -9.64
CA LEU A 34 2.70 -3.32 -8.93
C LEU A 34 3.88 -3.51 -9.89
N THR A 35 4.98 -2.80 -9.66
CA THR A 35 6.21 -2.92 -10.46
C THR A 35 7.32 -3.52 -9.63
N LYS A 36 8.13 -4.39 -10.24
CA LYS A 36 9.37 -4.91 -9.65
C LYS A 36 10.57 -4.38 -10.44
N PRO A 37 11.70 -4.09 -9.78
CA PRO A 37 12.95 -3.82 -10.47
C PRO A 37 13.44 -5.08 -11.20
N ASP A 38 14.09 -4.91 -12.35
CA ASP A 38 14.54 -6.01 -13.21
C ASP A 38 15.72 -6.82 -12.64
N SER A 39 16.38 -6.38 -11.55
CA SER A 39 17.48 -7.16 -10.96
C SER A 39 17.63 -7.05 -9.43
N GLY A 40 18.02 -8.17 -8.82
CA GLY A 40 18.70 -8.29 -7.52
C GLY A 40 17.95 -7.84 -6.27
N THR A 41 16.72 -7.32 -6.39
CA THR A 41 16.04 -6.65 -5.30
C THR A 41 14.70 -7.28 -4.97
N SER A 42 14.52 -7.66 -3.71
CA SER A 42 13.31 -8.34 -3.25
C SER A 42 12.11 -7.40 -3.05
N HIS A 43 12.24 -6.12 -3.38
CA HIS A 43 11.21 -5.11 -3.14
C HIS A 43 10.26 -4.95 -4.32
N SER A 44 9.09 -4.38 -4.05
CA SER A 44 8.12 -4.02 -5.09
C SER A 44 7.62 -2.61 -4.85
N CYS A 45 7.35 -1.91 -5.94
CA CYS A 45 6.85 -0.54 -5.91
C CYS A 45 5.37 -0.55 -6.26
N ILE A 46 4.57 0.10 -5.42
CA ILE A 46 3.16 0.37 -5.67
C ILE A 46 3.09 1.72 -6.39
N ARG A 47 2.47 1.74 -7.57
CA ARG A 47 2.41 2.89 -8.47
C ARG A 47 0.98 3.22 -8.86
N LYS A 48 0.79 4.49 -9.23
CA LYS A 48 -0.49 4.99 -9.78
C LYS A 48 -0.76 4.31 -11.14
N PRO A 49 -1.96 3.78 -11.37
CA PRO A 49 -2.29 3.13 -12.65
C PRO A 49 -2.40 4.14 -13.80
N SER A 50 -2.66 5.42 -13.51
CA SER A 50 -2.89 6.47 -14.51
C SER A 50 -1.62 7.11 -15.07
N GLN A 51 -0.43 6.74 -14.59
CA GLN A 51 0.84 7.29 -15.08
C GLN A 51 1.67 6.23 -15.79
N PRO A 52 2.29 6.56 -16.94
CA PRO A 52 3.17 5.63 -17.64
C PRO A 52 4.36 5.25 -16.75
N ILE A 53 4.77 3.98 -16.82
CA ILE A 53 5.82 3.39 -15.96
C ILE A 53 7.16 4.12 -16.14
N ASP A 54 7.40 4.66 -17.35
CA ASP A 54 8.62 5.38 -17.74
C ASP A 54 8.84 6.73 -17.04
N TYR A 55 7.84 7.32 -16.40
CA TYR A 55 7.95 8.67 -15.82
C TYR A 55 8.33 8.68 -14.33
N GLY A 56 9.54 8.18 -14.02
CA GLY A 56 10.26 8.54 -12.78
C GLY A 56 9.50 8.38 -11.45
N ILE A 57 9.77 9.30 -10.51
CA ILE A 57 9.24 9.31 -9.13
C ILE A 57 7.75 9.71 -9.06
N GLY A 58 7.20 10.39 -10.08
CA GLY A 58 5.85 10.98 -10.03
C GLY A 58 4.71 9.97 -9.87
N GLY A 59 4.93 8.76 -10.39
CA GLY A 59 3.97 7.64 -10.33
C GLY A 59 4.13 6.77 -9.08
N LEU A 60 5.20 6.92 -8.30
CA LEU A 60 5.46 6.11 -7.12
C LEU A 60 4.54 6.52 -5.96
N ILE A 61 3.79 5.56 -5.43
CA ILE A 61 3.05 5.75 -4.18
C ILE A 61 3.97 5.39 -3.02
N LEU A 62 4.53 4.17 -3.04
CA LEU A 62 5.48 3.68 -2.03
C LEU A 62 6.18 2.40 -2.50
N THR A 63 7.21 2.01 -1.73
CA THR A 63 7.93 0.74 -1.90
C THR A 63 7.63 -0.19 -0.73
N ILE A 64 7.28 -1.44 -1.03
CA ILE A 64 7.12 -2.54 -0.06
C ILE A 64 8.31 -3.50 -0.15
N ASN A 65 8.72 -4.01 1.02
CA ASN A 65 9.82 -4.96 1.14
C ASN A 65 9.33 -6.26 1.82
N PRO A 66 9.98 -7.41 1.57
CA PRO A 66 9.77 -8.59 2.39
C PRO A 66 10.28 -8.35 3.81
N GLY A 67 9.66 -9.00 4.79
CA GLY A 67 10.07 -8.92 6.20
C GLY A 67 9.77 -7.59 6.89
N MET A 68 8.88 -6.74 6.34
CA MET A 68 8.47 -5.50 7.02
C MET A 68 7.84 -5.80 8.38
N GLY A 69 8.35 -5.14 9.43
CA GLY A 69 7.77 -5.19 10.77
C GLY A 69 6.50 -4.34 10.91
N LYS A 70 5.79 -4.51 12.03
CA LYS A 70 4.51 -3.85 12.32
C LYS A 70 4.53 -2.32 12.10
N GLN A 71 5.56 -1.63 12.57
CA GLN A 71 5.65 -0.17 12.41
C GLN A 71 5.76 0.24 10.93
N THR A 72 6.53 -0.51 10.14
CA THR A 72 6.67 -0.26 8.70
C THR A 72 5.36 -0.56 7.98
N ASN A 73 4.67 -1.66 8.31
CA ASN A 73 3.35 -1.96 7.76
C ASN A 73 2.32 -0.86 8.08
N ILE A 74 2.35 -0.27 9.28
CA ILE A 74 1.50 0.88 9.62
C ILE A 74 1.84 2.11 8.77
N LYS A 75 3.13 2.39 8.54
CA LYS A 75 3.55 3.51 7.66
C LYS A 75 3.08 3.29 6.22
N VAL A 76 3.26 2.08 5.69
CA VAL A 76 2.75 1.68 4.37
C VAL A 76 1.24 1.87 4.30
N PHE A 77 0.50 1.34 5.27
CA PHE A 77 -0.96 1.49 5.33
C PHE A 77 -1.39 2.95 5.28
N LYS A 78 -0.76 3.83 6.09
CA LYS A 78 -1.09 5.26 6.09
C LYS A 78 -0.83 5.92 4.73
N GLN A 79 0.22 5.53 4.01
CA GLN A 79 0.50 6.05 2.67
C GLN A 79 -0.52 5.54 1.64
N VAL A 80 -0.91 4.26 1.70
CA VAL A 80 -1.98 3.71 0.84
C VAL A 80 -3.30 4.39 1.15
N LEU A 81 -3.64 4.56 2.44
CA LEU A 81 -4.85 5.27 2.88
C LEU A 81 -4.88 6.69 2.33
N ARG A 82 -3.75 7.41 2.44
CA ARG A 82 -3.64 8.76 1.90
C ARG A 82 -3.89 8.83 0.42
N TYR A 83 -3.25 7.93 -0.33
CA TYR A 83 -3.49 7.85 -1.76
C TYR A 83 -4.96 7.52 -2.04
N GLY A 84 -5.51 6.50 -1.38
CA GLY A 84 -6.86 6.02 -1.57
C GLY A 84 -7.91 7.11 -1.34
N LEU A 85 -7.85 7.81 -0.21
CA LEU A 85 -8.80 8.88 0.12
C LEU A 85 -8.77 10.03 -0.90
N ASN A 86 -7.59 10.37 -1.44
CA ASN A 86 -7.46 11.38 -2.49
C ASN A 86 -7.96 10.91 -3.87
N ASN A 87 -8.19 9.60 -4.06
CA ASN A 87 -8.63 9.00 -5.32
C ASN A 87 -9.98 8.27 -5.18
N GLY A 88 -10.77 8.60 -4.15
CA GLY A 88 -12.12 8.04 -3.95
C GLY A 88 -12.18 6.61 -3.42
N ILE A 89 -11.05 6.02 -2.99
CA ILE A 89 -11.00 4.72 -2.34
C ILE A 89 -11.24 4.92 -0.84
N SER A 90 -12.28 4.30 -0.30
CA SER A 90 -12.59 4.37 1.12
C SER A 90 -11.62 3.54 1.96
N GLU A 91 -11.44 3.92 3.23
CA GLU A 91 -10.64 3.15 4.19
C GLU A 91 -11.07 1.68 4.26
N ASP A 92 -12.39 1.42 4.25
CA ASP A 92 -12.96 0.07 4.29
C ASP A 92 -12.60 -0.76 3.06
N ALA A 93 -12.51 -0.15 1.87
CA ALA A 93 -12.07 -0.84 0.68
C ALA A 93 -10.61 -1.31 0.79
N ILE A 94 -9.76 -0.52 1.44
CA ILE A 94 -8.35 -0.87 1.68
C ILE A 94 -8.26 -2.01 2.70
N TRP A 95 -9.06 -1.97 3.77
CA TRP A 95 -9.11 -3.06 4.75
C TRP A 95 -9.62 -4.37 4.14
N LYS A 96 -10.66 -4.31 3.31
CA LYS A 96 -11.17 -5.47 2.54
C LYS A 96 -10.13 -5.99 1.56
N ALA A 97 -9.37 -5.10 0.91
CA ALA A 97 -8.31 -5.51 0.00
C ALA A 97 -7.17 -6.25 0.73
N LEU A 98 -6.94 -5.95 2.02
CA LEU A 98 -6.02 -6.67 2.90
C LEU A 98 -6.63 -7.91 3.58
N ASP A 99 -7.89 -8.26 3.28
CA ASP A 99 -8.63 -9.36 3.92
C ASP A 99 -8.68 -9.23 5.46
N LEU A 100 -8.75 -8.00 5.96
CA LEU A 100 -8.87 -7.67 7.40
C LEU A 100 -10.27 -7.20 7.81
N LEU A 101 -11.18 -7.11 6.84
CA LEU A 101 -12.58 -6.72 6.98
C LEU A 101 -13.43 -7.53 6.01
#